data_AF-A0A7K2AKV0-F1
#
_entry.id   AF-A0A7K2AKV0-F1
#
_cell.length_a   1.000
_cell.length_b   1.000
_cell.length_c   1.000
_cell.angle_alpha   90.00
_cell.angle_beta   90.00
_cell.angle_gamma   90.00
#
_symmetry.space_group_name_H-M   'P 1'
#
loop_
_entity.id
_entity.type
_entity.pdbx_description
1 polymer ?
#
loop_
_entity_poly.entity_id
_entity_poly.type
_entity_poly.pdbx_seq_one_letter_code
_entity_poly.pdbx_strand_id
1 'polypeptide(L)'
;MPTRGKPSFRVRRRAAAELPPHMVGETLFQAYRTPLLQFVADWNRSTDKVAMVEEAPFYEGPDKYLLPSISAVVHALVDRANLTVPQWVREHRLAEDWVLLCEPGEHESYFWKRAMAQAPTTCVHHRVYFHPRLLDKGTPDWWLPWT
;
A
#
# COMPACT_ATOMS: atom_id res chain seq x y z
N MET A 1 26.43 1.46 38.23
CA MET A 1 25.90 2.30 37.13
C MET A 1 25.14 1.41 36.18
N PRO A 2 23.84 1.63 35.95
CA PRO A 2 23.09 0.82 34.99
C PRO A 2 23.48 1.25 33.56
N THR A 3 23.94 0.29 32.77
CA THR A 3 24.26 0.46 31.36
C THR A 3 22.97 0.71 30.58
N ARG A 4 22.86 1.90 29.95
CA ARG A 4 21.81 2.18 28.96
C ARG A 4 22.01 1.22 27.77
N GLY A 5 21.25 0.13 27.74
CA GLY A 5 21.09 -0.67 26.54
C GLY A 5 20.57 0.25 25.42
N LYS A 6 21.27 0.30 24.29
CA LYS A 6 20.77 1.00 23.10
C LYS A 6 19.36 0.44 22.81
N PRO A 7 18.31 1.27 22.67
CA PRO A 7 17.03 0.78 22.22
C PRO A 7 17.22 0.21 20.82
N SER A 8 17.24 -1.13 20.74
CA SER A 8 17.14 -1.86 19.50
C SER A 8 15.69 -1.70 19.02
N PHE A 9 15.43 -0.63 18.27
CA PHE A 9 14.24 -0.56 17.44
C PHE A 9 14.41 -1.62 16.33
N ARG A 10 14.12 -2.88 16.65
CA ARG A 10 13.75 -3.83 15.61
C ARG A 10 12.44 -3.27 15.06
N VAL A 11 12.54 -2.50 13.99
CA VAL A 11 11.37 -2.08 13.22
C VAL A 11 10.70 -3.37 12.78
N ARG A 12 9.61 -3.73 13.45
CA ARG A 12 8.81 -4.89 13.09
C ARG A 12 8.27 -4.60 11.68
N ARG A 13 8.82 -5.28 10.68
CA ARG A 13 8.43 -5.14 9.28
C ARG A 13 7.00 -5.64 9.15
N ARG A 14 6.10 -4.85 8.56
CA ARG A 14 4.70 -5.28 8.36
C ARG A 14 4.58 -6.24 7.19
N ALA A 15 4.01 -7.42 7.42
CA ALA A 15 3.50 -8.26 6.35
C ALA A 15 2.13 -7.75 5.86
N ALA A 16 1.71 -8.17 4.66
CA ALA A 16 0.41 -7.83 4.10
C ALA A 16 -0.72 -8.29 5.03
N ALA A 17 -0.59 -9.49 5.63
CA ALA A 17 -1.53 -10.06 6.58
C ALA A 17 -1.80 -9.16 7.81
N GLU A 18 -0.85 -8.32 8.22
CA GLU A 18 -0.96 -7.46 9.39
C GLU A 18 -1.68 -6.12 9.09
N LEU A 19 -1.97 -5.80 7.83
CA LEU A 19 -2.46 -4.47 7.44
C LEU A 19 -3.85 -4.11 7.96
N PRO A 20 -4.90 -4.96 7.83
CA PRO A 20 -6.27 -4.56 8.17
C PRO A 20 -6.45 -4.05 9.61
N PRO A 21 -5.90 -4.70 10.66
CA PRO A 21 -6.00 -4.21 12.04
C PRO A 21 -5.36 -2.83 12.25
N HIS A 22 -4.46 -2.41 11.36
CA HIS A 22 -3.76 -1.14 11.48
C HIS A 22 -4.41 0.00 10.70
N MET A 23 -5.44 -0.28 9.88
CA MET A 23 -6.12 0.71 9.06
C MET A 23 -7.21 1.47 9.84
N VAL A 24 -6.80 2.15 10.91
CA VAL A 24 -7.67 2.96 11.76
C VAL A 24 -7.61 4.42 11.32
N GLY A 25 -8.75 5.00 10.95
CA GLY A 25 -8.90 6.42 10.60
C GLY A 25 -10.38 6.80 10.57
N GLU A 26 -10.69 8.10 10.69
CA GLU A 26 -12.07 8.60 10.67
C GLU A 26 -12.69 8.51 9.27
N THR A 27 -11.84 8.60 8.24
CA THR A 27 -12.22 8.43 6.84
C THR A 27 -11.35 7.35 6.18
N LEU A 28 -11.83 6.77 5.07
CA LEU A 28 -11.06 5.79 4.29
C LEU A 28 -9.70 6.35 3.85
N PHE A 29 -9.68 7.62 3.44
CA PHE A 29 -8.46 8.36 3.14
C PHE A 29 -7.45 8.29 4.29
N GLN A 30 -7.89 8.55 5.52
CA GLN A 30 -7.03 8.52 6.70
C GLN A 30 -6.60 7.09 7.06
N ALA A 31 -7.54 6.14 7.02
CA ALA A 31 -7.31 4.73 7.37
C ALA A 31 -6.23 4.08 6.50
N TYR A 32 -6.19 4.42 5.22
CA TYR A 32 -5.21 3.84 4.28
C TYR A 32 -3.85 4.53 4.32
N ARG A 33 -3.82 5.84 4.56
CA ARG A 33 -2.62 6.65 4.35
C ARG A 33 -1.42 6.15 5.16
N THR A 34 -1.55 6.03 6.47
CA THR A 34 -0.37 5.74 7.32
C THR A 34 0.09 4.29 7.24
N PRO A 35 -0.77 3.27 7.40
CA PRO A 35 -0.35 1.88 7.48
C PRO A 35 0.17 1.35 6.14
N LEU A 36 -0.48 1.73 5.03
CA LEU A 36 -0.08 1.27 3.70
C LEU A 36 1.23 1.92 3.26
N LEU A 37 1.43 3.21 3.54
CA LEU A 37 2.73 3.86 3.34
C LEU A 37 3.82 3.23 4.21
N GLN A 38 3.50 2.85 5.46
CA GLN A 38 4.46 2.16 6.30
C GLN A 38 4.82 0.77 5.74
N PHE A 39 3.85 0.01 5.25
CA PHE A 39 4.09 -1.27 4.57
C PHE A 39 5.02 -1.11 3.36
N VAL A 40 4.80 -0.11 2.51
CA VAL A 40 5.72 0.18 1.39
C VAL A 40 7.12 0.55 1.90
N ALA A 41 7.22 1.33 2.97
CA ALA A 41 8.50 1.67 3.59
C ALA A 41 9.25 0.44 4.10
N ASP A 42 8.53 -0.50 4.68
CA ASP A 42 9.09 -1.76 5.17
C ASP A 42 9.50 -2.67 4.01
N TRP A 43 8.71 -2.71 2.93
CA TRP A 43 9.00 -3.46 1.71
C TRP A 43 10.33 -3.00 1.08
N ASN A 44 10.50 -1.69 0.93
CA ASN A 44 11.71 -1.12 0.32
C ASN A 44 12.97 -1.37 1.17
N ARG A 45 12.81 -1.60 2.48
CA ARG A 45 13.90 -1.97 3.39
C ARG A 45 14.05 -3.47 3.58
N SER A 46 13.12 -4.28 3.07
CA SER A 46 13.13 -5.72 3.26
C SER A 46 14.02 -6.41 2.24
N THR A 47 14.84 -7.32 2.75
CA THR A 47 15.59 -8.33 1.97
C THR A 47 14.73 -9.55 1.67
N ASP A 48 13.66 -9.77 2.43
CA ASP A 48 12.74 -10.89 2.28
C ASP A 48 11.36 -10.36 1.90
N LYS A 49 11.17 -10.17 0.60
CA LYS A 49 9.93 -9.62 0.02
C LYS A 49 8.85 -10.67 -0.15
N VAL A 50 9.25 -11.92 -0.36
CA VAL A 50 8.32 -13.05 -0.53
C VAL A 50 7.55 -13.28 0.76
N ALA A 51 8.22 -13.35 1.91
CA ALA A 51 7.56 -13.55 3.21
C ALA A 51 6.57 -12.42 3.57
N MET A 52 6.80 -11.20 3.06
CA MET A 52 5.89 -10.07 3.34
C MET A 52 4.52 -10.20 2.66
N VAL A 53 4.39 -11.01 1.61
CA VAL A 53 3.18 -11.12 0.78
C VAL A 53 2.67 -12.56 0.66
N GLU A 54 3.31 -13.49 1.37
CA GLU A 54 2.95 -14.90 1.38
C GLU A 54 1.53 -15.12 1.90
N GLU A 55 1.20 -14.50 3.03
CA GLU A 55 -0.12 -14.59 3.65
C GLU A 55 -1.03 -13.45 3.23
N ALA A 56 -2.27 -13.82 2.88
CA ALA A 56 -3.31 -12.87 2.54
C ALA A 56 -3.81 -12.12 3.79
N PRO A 57 -4.12 -10.81 3.69
CA PRO A 57 -4.86 -10.10 4.72
C PRO A 57 -6.28 -10.66 4.89
N PHE A 58 -6.72 -10.76 6.14
CA PHE A 58 -8.11 -11.10 6.49
C PHE A 58 -8.86 -9.87 6.99
N TYR A 59 -10.06 -9.62 6.44
CA TYR A 59 -10.92 -8.51 6.84
C TYR A 59 -12.39 -8.83 6.57
N GLU A 60 -13.22 -8.71 7.60
CA GLU A 60 -14.69 -8.92 7.55
C GLU A 60 -15.48 -7.62 7.73
N GLY A 61 -14.81 -6.47 7.76
CA GLY A 61 -15.50 -5.18 7.95
C GLY A 61 -16.24 -4.70 6.69
N PRO A 62 -17.05 -3.63 6.83
CA PRO A 62 -17.92 -3.15 5.75
C PRO A 62 -17.16 -2.40 4.63
N ASP A 63 -15.87 -2.11 4.82
CA ASP A 63 -15.09 -1.36 3.86
C ASP A 63 -14.69 -2.19 2.63
N LYS A 64 -15.49 -2.05 1.57
CA LYS A 64 -15.27 -2.72 0.29
C LYS A 64 -13.98 -2.30 -0.43
N TYR A 65 -13.36 -1.17 -0.08
CA TYR A 65 -12.18 -0.65 -0.78
C TYR A 65 -10.87 -1.16 -0.19
N LEU A 66 -10.89 -1.73 1.03
CA LEU A 66 -9.69 -2.10 1.77
C LEU A 66 -8.85 -3.20 1.08
N LEU A 67 -9.42 -4.39 0.88
CA LEU A 67 -8.69 -5.53 0.29
C LEU A 67 -8.24 -5.26 -1.15
N PRO A 68 -9.06 -4.65 -2.04
CA PRO A 68 -8.60 -4.21 -3.36
C PRO A 68 -7.46 -3.19 -3.30
N SER A 69 -7.50 -2.25 -2.35
CA SER A 69 -6.44 -1.23 -2.19
C SER A 69 -5.11 -1.84 -1.76
N ILE A 70 -5.13 -2.75 -0.77
CA ILE A 70 -3.93 -3.50 -0.37
C ILE A 70 -3.39 -4.30 -1.56
N SER A 71 -4.28 -5.01 -2.26
CA SER A 71 -3.92 -5.87 -3.39
C SER A 71 -3.30 -5.08 -4.54
N ALA A 72 -3.83 -3.91 -4.89
CA ALA A 72 -3.27 -3.07 -5.94
C ALA A 72 -1.84 -2.59 -5.62
N VAL A 73 -1.59 -2.17 -4.38
CA VAL A 73 -0.24 -1.78 -3.96
C VAL A 73 0.71 -2.97 -3.95
N VAL A 74 0.28 -4.11 -3.41
CA VAL A 74 1.08 -5.34 -3.38
C VAL A 74 1.40 -5.83 -4.79
N HIS A 75 0.43 -5.83 -5.69
CA HIS A 75 0.62 -6.22 -7.10
C HIS A 75 1.70 -5.36 -7.75
N ALA A 76 1.59 -4.03 -7.64
CA ALA A 76 2.58 -3.13 -8.23
C ALA A 76 3.98 -3.29 -7.61
N LEU A 77 4.09 -3.54 -6.30
CA LEU A 77 5.38 -3.82 -5.65
C LEU A 77 6.01 -5.13 -6.11
N VAL A 78 5.20 -6.19 -6.21
CA VAL A 78 5.61 -7.54 -6.62
C VAL A 78 6.03 -7.55 -8.09
N ASP A 79 5.23 -6.92 -8.96
CA ASP A 79 5.52 -6.74 -10.38
C ASP A 79 6.84 -5.97 -10.58
N ARG A 80 7.00 -4.83 -9.89
CA ARG A 80 8.25 -4.05 -9.93
C ARG A 80 9.48 -4.82 -9.44
N ALA A 81 9.28 -5.78 -8.54
CA ALA A 81 10.36 -6.64 -8.03
C ALA A 81 10.60 -7.89 -8.89
N ASN A 82 9.88 -8.06 -10.01
CA ASN A 82 9.89 -9.27 -10.85
C ASN A 82 9.63 -10.56 -10.05
N LEU A 83 8.73 -10.49 -9.07
CA LEU A 83 8.31 -11.64 -8.27
C LEU A 83 6.96 -12.18 -8.79
N THR A 84 6.67 -13.44 -8.50
CA THR A 84 5.37 -14.05 -8.82
C THR A 84 4.28 -13.38 -7.99
N VAL A 85 3.25 -12.84 -8.65
CA VAL A 85 2.07 -12.27 -7.99
C VAL A 85 1.28 -13.36 -7.26
N PRO A 86 1.12 -13.29 -5.92
CA PRO A 86 0.33 -14.25 -5.16
C PRO A 86 -1.11 -14.33 -5.65
N GLN A 87 -1.73 -15.50 -5.53
CA GLN A 87 -3.10 -15.71 -6.01
C GLN A 87 -4.10 -14.76 -5.33
N TRP A 88 -4.02 -14.61 -4.01
CA TRP A 88 -4.93 -13.77 -3.23
C TRP A 88 -4.95 -12.32 -3.72
N VAL A 89 -3.82 -11.80 -4.22
CA VAL A 89 -3.74 -10.45 -4.78
C VAL A 89 -4.71 -10.33 -5.95
N ARG A 90 -4.74 -11.32 -6.84
CA ARG A 90 -5.55 -11.27 -8.06
C ARG A 90 -7.06 -11.38 -7.78
N GLU A 91 -7.46 -11.88 -6.62
CA GLU A 91 -8.85 -12.15 -6.25
C GLU A 91 -9.62 -10.88 -5.85
N HIS A 92 -8.92 -9.81 -5.46
CA HIS A 92 -9.55 -8.58 -4.97
C HIS A 92 -9.56 -7.47 -6.02
N ARG A 93 -10.75 -7.07 -6.45
CA ARG A 93 -10.99 -5.97 -7.40
C ARG A 93 -12.27 -5.22 -7.07
N LEU A 94 -12.35 -3.96 -7.47
CA LEU A 94 -13.56 -3.16 -7.35
C LEU A 94 -14.45 -3.27 -8.59
N ALA A 95 -15.72 -2.91 -8.42
CA ALA A 95 -16.69 -2.76 -9.51
C ALA A 95 -16.70 -1.35 -10.12
N GLU A 96 -15.95 -0.42 -9.54
CA GLU A 96 -15.84 0.98 -9.97
C GLU A 96 -14.40 1.47 -9.74
N ASP A 97 -14.02 2.55 -10.42
CA ASP A 97 -12.67 3.11 -10.32
C ASP A 97 -12.54 3.88 -9.00
N TRP A 98 -11.43 3.64 -8.32
CA TRP A 98 -11.09 4.25 -7.04
C TRP A 98 -9.66 4.80 -7.10
N VAL A 99 -9.44 6.03 -6.65
CA VAL A 99 -8.08 6.54 -6.43
C VAL A 99 -7.76 6.43 -4.95
N LEU A 100 -6.70 5.66 -4.66
CA LEU A 100 -6.17 5.52 -3.31
C LEU A 100 -5.72 6.89 -2.77
N LEU A 101 -6.04 7.14 -1.50
CA LEU A 101 -5.76 8.42 -0.85
C LEU A 101 -6.48 9.61 -1.52
N CYS A 102 -7.65 9.39 -2.10
CA CYS A 102 -8.64 10.44 -2.35
C CYS A 102 -9.91 10.12 -1.54
N GLU A 103 -10.79 11.10 -1.34
CA GLU A 103 -12.11 10.79 -0.79
C GLU A 103 -13.00 10.12 -1.85
N PRO A 104 -13.93 9.23 -1.46
CA PRO A 104 -14.92 8.68 -2.40
C PRO A 104 -15.72 9.78 -3.11
N GLY A 105 -15.77 9.71 -4.44
CA GLY A 105 -16.45 10.71 -5.28
C GLY A 105 -15.58 11.92 -5.66
N GLU A 106 -14.35 12.01 -5.17
CA GLU A 106 -13.44 13.11 -5.50
C GLU A 106 -12.74 12.87 -6.86
N HIS A 107 -13.39 13.22 -7.97
CA HIS A 107 -12.88 12.89 -9.32
C HIS A 107 -12.10 14.02 -10.01
N GLU A 108 -12.09 15.22 -9.43
CA GLU A 108 -11.50 16.41 -10.07
C GLU A 108 -10.22 16.92 -9.39
N SER A 109 -9.82 16.27 -8.30
CA SER A 109 -8.66 16.70 -7.53
C SER A 109 -7.37 16.55 -8.31
N TYR A 110 -6.39 17.37 -7.94
CA TYR A 110 -5.04 17.27 -8.48
C TYR A 110 -4.48 15.84 -8.31
N PHE A 111 -4.73 15.22 -7.16
CA PHE A 111 -4.28 13.86 -6.87
C PHE A 111 -4.98 12.81 -7.72
N TRP A 112 -6.29 12.95 -7.95
CA TRP A 112 -7.05 12.06 -8.84
C TRP A 112 -6.46 12.08 -10.25
N LYS A 113 -6.35 13.26 -10.86
CA LYS A 113 -5.85 13.42 -12.23
C LYS A 113 -4.45 12.85 -12.40
N ARG A 114 -3.58 13.09 -11.41
CA ARG A 114 -2.21 12.56 -11.38
C ARG A 114 -2.16 11.05 -11.25
N ALA A 115 -2.95 10.47 -10.35
CA ALA A 115 -3.04 9.02 -10.19
C ALA A 115 -3.53 8.37 -11.49
N MET A 116 -4.60 8.88 -12.09
CA MET A 116 -5.14 8.34 -13.35
C MET A 116 -4.14 8.44 -14.51
N ALA A 117 -3.38 9.54 -14.60
CA ALA A 117 -2.44 9.74 -15.70
C ALA A 117 -1.16 8.88 -15.60
N GLN A 118 -0.72 8.54 -14.40
CA GLN A 118 0.60 7.91 -14.18
C GLN A 118 0.54 6.55 -13.46
N ALA A 119 -0.65 6.05 -13.14
CA ALA A 119 -0.80 4.83 -12.36
C ALA A 119 0.00 3.65 -12.93
N PRO A 120 0.56 2.78 -12.06
CA PRO A 120 1.05 1.49 -12.49
C PRO A 120 0.01 0.73 -13.33
N THR A 121 0.45 0.03 -14.37
CA THR A 121 -0.45 -0.75 -15.25
C THR A 121 -1.25 -1.80 -14.49
N THR A 122 -0.71 -2.33 -13.40
CA THR A 122 -1.36 -3.29 -12.50
C THR A 122 -2.61 -2.73 -11.82
N CYS A 123 -2.73 -1.41 -11.67
CA CYS A 123 -3.91 -0.74 -11.07
C CYS A 123 -5.22 -1.08 -11.81
N VAL A 124 -5.15 -1.25 -13.14
CA VAL A 124 -6.32 -1.55 -13.99
C VAL A 124 -7.01 -2.84 -13.56
N HIS A 125 -6.26 -3.86 -13.15
CA HIS A 125 -6.80 -5.15 -12.70
C HIS A 125 -7.70 -5.00 -11.46
N HIS A 126 -7.28 -4.16 -10.51
CA HIS A 126 -7.99 -3.95 -9.25
C HIS A 126 -9.01 -2.82 -9.31
N ARG A 127 -8.92 -1.97 -10.34
CA ARG A 127 -9.62 -0.67 -10.45
C ARG A 127 -9.30 0.26 -9.28
N VAL A 128 -8.07 0.16 -8.77
CA VAL A 128 -7.53 1.02 -7.72
C VAL A 128 -6.28 1.70 -8.24
N TYR A 129 -6.34 3.02 -8.40
CA TYR A 129 -5.31 3.84 -8.98
C TYR A 129 -4.56 4.62 -7.90
N PHE A 130 -3.25 4.78 -8.08
CA PHE A 130 -2.42 5.61 -7.23
C PHE A 130 -1.20 6.08 -8.00
N HIS A 131 -0.61 7.18 -7.55
CA HIS A 131 0.62 7.68 -8.17
C HIS A 131 1.78 6.70 -7.94
N PRO A 132 2.59 6.35 -8.95
CA PRO A 132 3.64 5.34 -8.83
C PRO A 132 4.71 5.70 -7.80
N ARG A 133 4.92 7.01 -7.58
CA ARG A 133 5.77 7.50 -6.49
C ARG A 133 5.41 6.87 -5.16
N LEU A 134 4.14 6.53 -4.89
CA LEU A 134 3.69 5.84 -3.66
C LEU A 134 4.53 4.59 -3.33
N LEU A 135 5.05 3.90 -4.34
CA LEU A 135 5.87 2.71 -4.19
C LEU A 135 7.29 3.01 -3.72
N ASP A 136 7.76 4.25 -3.79
CA ASP A 136 9.11 4.66 -3.41
C ASP A 136 9.21 5.02 -1.92
N LYS A 137 8.12 4.86 -1.14
CA LYS A 137 8.09 5.30 0.25
C LYS A 137 9.23 4.68 1.03
N GLY A 138 9.99 5.52 1.75
CA GLY A 138 11.12 5.07 2.56
C GLY A 138 12.43 4.88 1.79
N THR A 139 12.46 5.13 0.48
CA THR A 139 13.71 5.32 -0.28
C THR A 139 14.26 6.75 -0.09
N PRO A 140 15.55 7.00 -0.39
CA PRO A 140 16.13 8.34 -0.30
C PRO A 140 15.40 9.38 -1.18
N ASP A 141 14.85 9.03 -2.34
CA ASP A 141 14.31 10.07 -3.23
C ASP A 141 12.80 10.28 -3.07
N TRP A 142 12.18 9.65 -2.08
CA TRP A 142 10.72 9.71 -1.86
C TRP A 142 10.18 11.13 -1.63
N TRP A 143 10.97 12.00 -1.00
CA TRP A 143 10.56 13.36 -0.67
C TRP A 143 10.61 14.32 -1.87
N LEU A 144 11.15 13.87 -3.01
CA LEU A 144 11.13 14.68 -4.23
C LEU A 144 9.69 14.89 -4.72
N PRO A 145 9.42 15.99 -5.44
CA PRO A 145 8.07 16.28 -5.91
C PRO A 145 7.51 15.17 -6.79
N TRP A 146 6.20 14.93 -6.67
CA TRP A 146 5.46 13.98 -7.50
C TRP A 146 5.10 14.69 -8.82
N THR A 147 6.16 15.02 -9.57
CA THR A 147 6.11 15.72 -10.86
C THR A 147 5.69 14.82 -12.01
#